data_AF-G1X4B3-F1
#
_entry.id   AF-G1X4B3-F1
#
_cell.length_a   1.000
_cell.length_b   1.000
_cell.length_c   1.000
_cell.angle_alpha   90.00
_cell.angle_beta   90.00
_cell.angle_gamma   90.00
#
_symmetry.space_group_name_H-M   'P 1'
#
loop_
_entity.id
_entity.type
_entity.pdbx_description
1 polymer ?
#
loop_
_entity_poly.entity_id
_entity_poly.type
_entity_poly.pdbx_seq_one_letter_code
_entity_poly.pdbx_strand_id
1 'polypeptide(L)'
;MDSASVALQTLLGCLREHGALLTRADVEWAFNSEKNVKQIEGFIRRFLGKDTLLSLEEKEIYDGLKSTDLLSSTVPPLSSRAADGGEVEKELRALEFQNEVLRRDISRLSELKSGHQAKLKTEAAYQTDLLQSREHLQRSYASERDQNAAAIDDLESNFRASISDLQGASGKLDFTMSAMSEITRNDDRLLARLQSIISDILLASERSGDEVMSTATEYAEMLATLEEQIIKTRVDRTFLDYVASYSEGKQNEMEGAPYIDREEFDELIVEVAEVAGMRAKEGLLEPILEHLVAEGKGRKGSMAVRCAYILNTLSILDARNREAEAEISVRNNMQYVSGRMQTLFELSMRDFHEAVQAYHRNISSQAKTLPLPQPQQPSAMDEKLAYLESKIWRSMGIASLNPEEGLAKAIEGRTTKLQSKEDLYKQLWEAHLKYLQEGEGVVSGLGNCVGEGEGAGGGRLGAVEDRVKGISAEVGQIAMKANGRDMAKAAVINGLKEKEMYGA
;
A
#
# COMPACT_ATOMS: atom_id res chain seq x y z
N MET A 1 -97.63 62.41 -18.66
CA MET A 1 -97.34 62.04 -17.26
C MET A 1 -97.39 63.32 -16.46
N ASP A 2 -98.33 63.41 -15.52
CA ASP A 2 -98.81 64.67 -14.96
C ASP A 2 -97.72 65.37 -14.12
N SER A 3 -97.51 66.67 -14.36
CA SER A 3 -96.52 67.51 -13.63
C SER A 3 -96.64 67.35 -12.10
N ALA A 4 -97.87 67.20 -11.62
CA ALA A 4 -98.20 66.96 -10.21
C ALA A 4 -97.59 65.65 -9.67
N SER A 5 -97.58 64.58 -10.47
CA SER A 5 -97.02 63.28 -10.08
C SER A 5 -95.50 63.32 -9.95
N VAL A 6 -94.82 64.10 -10.80
CA VAL A 6 -93.36 64.28 -10.74
C VAL A 6 -93.00 65.11 -9.50
N ALA A 7 -93.70 66.22 -9.27
CA ALA A 7 -93.50 67.05 -8.10
C ALA A 7 -93.73 66.29 -6.77
N LEU A 8 -94.78 65.46 -6.71
CA LEU A 8 -95.05 64.61 -5.55
C LEU A 8 -93.92 63.59 -5.30
N GLN A 9 -93.40 62.96 -6.36
CA GLN A 9 -92.28 62.02 -6.23
C GLN A 9 -90.99 62.71 -5.79
N THR A 10 -90.68 63.91 -6.32
CA THR A 10 -89.51 64.69 -5.89
C THR A 10 -89.60 65.07 -4.42
N LEU A 11 -90.77 65.54 -3.96
CA LEU A 11 -90.98 65.89 -2.56
C LEU A 11 -90.83 64.67 -1.62
N LEU A 12 -91.41 63.53 -1.98
CA LEU A 12 -91.28 62.29 -1.20
C LEU A 12 -89.85 61.74 -1.18
N GLY A 13 -89.10 61.93 -2.28
CA GLY A 13 -87.67 61.61 -2.36
C GLY A 13 -86.86 62.44 -1.36
N CYS A 14 -86.99 63.77 -1.41
CA CYS A 14 -86.28 64.66 -0.50
C CYS A 14 -86.64 64.43 0.98
N LEU A 15 -87.92 64.21 1.30
CA LEU A 15 -88.34 63.91 2.68
C LEU A 15 -87.73 62.60 3.20
N ARG A 16 -87.59 61.59 2.34
CA ARG A 16 -86.96 60.32 2.69
C ARG A 16 -85.46 60.47 2.89
N GLU A 17 -84.78 61.18 2.00
CA GLU A 17 -83.34 61.45 2.10
C GLU A 17 -82.99 62.22 3.38
N HIS A 18 -83.86 63.13 3.84
CA HIS A 18 -83.66 63.90 5.07
C HIS A 18 -84.31 63.29 6.33
N GLY A 19 -84.79 62.04 6.26
CA GLY A 19 -85.23 61.27 7.44
C GLY A 19 -86.58 61.70 8.03
N ALA A 20 -87.44 62.38 7.27
CA ALA A 20 -88.78 62.74 7.72
C ALA A 20 -89.75 61.54 7.58
N LEU A 21 -90.44 61.18 8.67
CA LEU A 21 -91.35 60.03 8.75
C LEU A 21 -92.77 60.32 8.20
N LEU A 22 -92.88 61.02 7.06
CA LEU A 22 -94.17 61.23 6.40
C LEU A 22 -94.44 60.16 5.35
N THR A 23 -95.65 59.59 5.34
CA THR A 23 -96.05 58.60 4.34
C THR A 23 -96.71 59.24 3.13
N ARG A 24 -96.73 58.52 1.99
CA ARG A 24 -97.32 59.01 0.73
C ARG A 24 -98.77 59.49 0.93
N ALA A 25 -99.55 58.77 1.76
CA ALA A 25 -100.94 59.09 2.05
C ALA A 25 -101.11 60.48 2.69
N ASP A 26 -100.13 60.92 3.50
CA ASP A 26 -100.18 62.21 4.21
C ASP A 26 -99.96 63.41 3.27
N VAL A 27 -99.19 63.19 2.20
CA VAL A 27 -98.80 64.24 1.25
C VAL A 27 -99.74 64.28 0.03
N GLU A 28 -100.31 63.15 -0.37
CA GLU A 28 -101.15 63.02 -1.56
C GLU A 28 -102.44 63.86 -1.47
N TRP A 29 -103.00 64.06 -0.26
CA TRP A 29 -104.14 64.95 -0.05
C TRP A 29 -103.85 66.42 -0.43
N ALA A 30 -102.63 66.90 -0.24
CA ALA A 30 -102.24 68.27 -0.58
C ALA A 30 -102.19 68.52 -2.10
N PHE A 31 -102.01 67.46 -2.90
CA PHE A 31 -101.97 67.51 -4.37
C PHE A 31 -103.32 67.29 -5.05
N ASN A 32 -104.39 67.00 -4.29
CA ASN A 32 -105.74 66.81 -4.86
C ASN A 32 -106.46 68.12 -5.25
N SER A 33 -105.97 69.28 -4.79
CA SER A 33 -106.53 70.59 -5.14
C SER A 33 -105.68 71.29 -6.21
N GLU A 34 -106.25 71.54 -7.40
CA GLU A 34 -105.54 72.08 -8.56
C GLU A 34 -104.89 73.46 -8.30
N LYS A 35 -105.47 74.27 -7.40
CA LYS A 35 -104.88 75.55 -6.95
C LYS A 35 -103.63 75.36 -6.10
N ASN A 36 -103.59 74.32 -5.28
CA ASN A 36 -102.46 74.05 -4.38
C ASN A 36 -101.31 73.41 -5.15
N VAL A 37 -101.59 72.58 -6.16
CA VAL A 37 -100.56 71.92 -6.99
C VAL A 37 -99.57 72.92 -7.59
N LYS A 38 -100.05 74.03 -8.16
CA LYS A 38 -99.16 75.06 -8.75
C LYS A 38 -98.30 75.78 -7.71
N GLN A 39 -98.84 76.02 -6.51
CA GLN A 39 -98.09 76.65 -5.41
C GLN A 39 -97.04 75.70 -4.85
N ILE A 40 -97.39 74.42 -4.68
CA ILE A 40 -96.49 73.38 -4.19
C ILE A 40 -95.39 73.12 -5.22
N GLU A 41 -95.70 73.03 -6.50
CA GLU A 41 -94.68 72.88 -7.55
C GLU A 41 -93.72 74.09 -7.58
N GLY A 42 -94.23 75.31 -7.42
CA GLY A 42 -93.41 76.51 -7.30
C GLY A 42 -92.52 76.50 -6.05
N PHE A 43 -93.02 76.01 -4.92
CA PHE A 43 -92.25 75.85 -3.68
C PHE A 43 -91.15 74.80 -3.83
N ILE A 44 -91.46 73.63 -4.41
CA ILE A 44 -90.51 72.55 -4.65
C ILE A 44 -89.38 73.04 -5.55
N ARG A 45 -89.68 73.72 -6.67
CA ARG A 45 -88.62 74.25 -7.55
C ARG A 45 -87.76 75.32 -6.90
N ARG A 46 -88.33 76.12 -5.99
CA ARG A 46 -87.63 77.28 -5.41
C ARG A 46 -86.79 76.91 -4.18
N PHE A 47 -87.20 75.90 -3.41
CA PHE A 47 -86.58 75.58 -2.13
C PHE A 47 -86.12 74.12 -1.98
N LEU A 48 -86.65 73.18 -2.78
CA LEU A 48 -86.26 71.77 -2.77
C LEU A 48 -85.50 71.37 -4.05
N GLY A 49 -84.75 72.30 -4.65
CA GLY A 49 -83.84 72.01 -5.75
C GLY A 49 -82.50 71.44 -5.27
N LYS A 50 -81.75 70.78 -6.17
CA LYS A 50 -80.40 70.28 -5.89
C LYS A 50 -79.42 71.36 -5.45
N ASP A 51 -79.65 72.60 -5.88
CA ASP A 51 -78.78 73.74 -5.56
C ASP A 51 -79.14 74.39 -4.21
N THR A 52 -80.29 74.04 -3.62
CA THR A 52 -80.81 74.69 -2.39
C THR A 52 -80.90 73.75 -1.20
N LEU A 53 -80.92 72.43 -1.42
CA LEU A 53 -80.85 71.41 -0.36
C LEU A 53 -79.40 71.03 -0.11
N LEU A 54 -78.91 71.25 1.11
CA LEU A 54 -77.66 70.64 1.54
C LEU A 54 -77.82 69.13 1.55
N SER A 55 -76.90 68.42 0.90
CA SER A 55 -76.80 66.97 1.03
C SER A 55 -76.49 66.57 2.49
N LEU A 56 -76.77 65.31 2.85
CA LEU A 56 -76.46 64.79 4.19
C LEU A 56 -74.97 64.93 4.53
N GLU A 57 -74.08 64.69 3.57
CA GLU A 57 -72.63 64.86 3.72
C GLU A 57 -72.26 66.33 3.96
N GLU A 58 -72.84 67.26 3.20
CA GLU A 58 -72.60 68.70 3.40
C GLU A 58 -73.14 69.21 4.74
N LYS A 59 -74.26 68.65 5.21
CA LYS A 59 -74.80 68.95 6.54
C LYS A 59 -73.88 68.44 7.64
N GLU A 60 -73.35 67.22 7.52
CA GLU A 60 -72.37 66.70 8.48
C GLU A 60 -71.08 67.52 8.47
N ILE A 61 -70.62 67.96 7.31
CA ILE A 61 -69.48 68.89 7.19
C ILE A 61 -69.81 70.23 7.86
N TYR A 62 -71.00 70.79 7.65
CA TYR A 62 -71.43 72.04 8.27
C TYR A 62 -71.55 71.93 9.80
N ASP A 63 -72.16 70.86 10.31
CA ASP A 63 -72.28 70.60 11.74
C ASP A 63 -70.90 70.32 12.37
N GLY A 64 -70.01 69.64 11.64
CA GLY A 64 -68.60 69.46 12.00
C GLY A 64 -67.84 70.80 12.10
N LEU A 65 -67.98 71.66 11.09
CA LEU A 65 -67.40 73.02 11.05
C LEU A 65 -67.98 73.94 12.14
N LYS A 66 -69.26 73.75 12.50
CA LYS A 66 -69.93 74.52 13.57
C LYS A 66 -69.46 74.07 14.94
N SER A 67 -69.22 72.78 15.13
CA SER A 67 -68.69 72.21 16.38
C SER A 67 -67.22 72.56 16.64
N THR A 68 -66.46 72.86 15.58
CA THR A 68 -65.03 73.21 15.63
C THR A 68 -64.77 74.72 15.66
N ASP A 69 -65.82 75.55 15.81
CA ASP A 69 -65.77 77.02 15.91
C ASP A 69 -65.10 77.75 14.72
N LEU A 70 -64.86 77.02 13.62
CA LEU A 70 -64.29 77.53 12.35
C LEU A 70 -65.29 78.37 11.55
N LEU A 71 -66.59 78.29 11.89
CA LEU A 71 -67.66 79.12 11.34
C LEU A 71 -67.92 80.39 12.19
N SER A 72 -67.24 80.57 13.32
CA SER A 72 -67.28 81.86 14.02
C SER A 72 -66.68 82.91 13.10
N SER A 73 -67.37 84.05 13.02
CA SER A 73 -67.10 85.22 12.20
C SER A 73 -65.72 85.86 12.48
N THR A 74 -64.64 85.14 12.18
CA THR A 74 -63.24 85.56 12.29
C THR A 74 -62.43 85.19 11.06
N VAL A 75 -63.07 84.67 10.00
CA VAL A 75 -62.54 84.81 8.64
C VAL A 75 -62.84 86.26 8.23
N PRO A 76 -61.84 87.16 8.12
CA PRO A 76 -62.06 88.47 7.54
C PRO A 76 -62.69 88.26 6.16
N PRO A 77 -63.63 89.12 5.70
CA PRO A 77 -64.14 89.00 4.34
C PRO A 77 -62.94 88.84 3.43
N LEU A 78 -62.95 87.81 2.55
CA LEU A 78 -62.01 87.67 1.44
C LEU A 78 -61.77 89.07 0.93
N SER A 79 -60.60 89.60 1.28
CA SER A 79 -60.34 91.01 1.10
C SER A 79 -60.29 91.18 -0.41
N SER A 80 -61.37 91.73 -0.96
CA SER A 80 -61.43 92.24 -2.32
C SER A 80 -60.57 93.50 -2.47
N ARG A 81 -59.65 93.75 -1.52
CA ARG A 81 -58.47 94.56 -1.77
C ARG A 81 -57.67 93.82 -2.82
N ALA A 82 -57.72 94.33 -4.05
CA ALA A 82 -56.78 93.95 -5.09
C ALA A 82 -55.40 93.87 -4.43
N ALA A 83 -54.84 92.66 -4.39
CA ALA A 83 -53.51 92.44 -3.86
C ALA A 83 -52.62 93.45 -4.56
N ASP A 84 -51.88 94.25 -3.79
CA ASP A 84 -50.96 95.22 -4.34
C ASP A 84 -50.04 94.46 -5.30
N GLY A 85 -49.87 94.93 -6.54
CA GLY A 85 -49.18 94.15 -7.58
C GLY A 85 -47.79 93.69 -7.12
N GLY A 86 -47.14 94.47 -6.25
CA GLY A 86 -45.86 94.12 -5.63
C GLY A 86 -45.89 92.95 -4.63
N GLU A 87 -47.01 92.71 -3.93
CA GLU A 87 -47.16 91.58 -3.01
C GLU A 87 -47.37 90.27 -3.79
N VAL A 88 -48.19 90.31 -4.84
CA VAL A 88 -48.37 89.18 -5.77
C VAL A 88 -47.06 88.82 -6.46
N GLU A 89 -46.29 89.80 -6.93
CA GLU A 89 -44.97 89.56 -7.54
C GLU A 89 -43.94 88.98 -6.55
N LYS A 90 -44.04 89.35 -5.27
CA LYS A 90 -43.15 88.82 -4.22
C LYS A 90 -43.51 87.36 -3.90
N GLU A 91 -44.80 87.05 -3.79
CA GLU A 91 -45.28 85.68 -3.59
C GLU A 91 -44.99 84.80 -4.82
N LEU A 92 -45.16 85.34 -6.04
CA LEU A 92 -44.81 84.62 -7.26
C LEU A 92 -43.31 84.27 -7.29
N ARG A 93 -42.44 85.23 -6.96
CA ARG A 93 -40.98 84.98 -6.84
C ARG A 93 -40.64 83.98 -5.73
N ALA A 94 -41.34 84.03 -4.60
CA ALA A 94 -41.16 83.05 -3.52
C ALA A 94 -41.60 81.64 -3.94
N LEU A 95 -42.71 81.52 -4.66
CA LEU A 95 -43.21 80.26 -5.21
C LEU A 95 -42.29 79.72 -6.30
N GLU A 96 -41.78 80.57 -7.19
CA GLU A 96 -40.79 80.18 -8.22
C GLU A 96 -39.51 79.67 -7.57
N PHE A 97 -38.98 80.38 -6.57
CA PHE A 97 -37.82 79.94 -5.79
C PHE A 97 -38.08 78.59 -5.09
N GLN A 98 -39.25 78.42 -4.47
CA GLN A 98 -39.63 77.16 -3.84
C GLN A 98 -39.77 76.03 -4.87
N ASN A 99 -40.30 76.32 -6.06
CA ASN A 99 -40.41 75.34 -7.15
C ASN A 99 -39.02 74.91 -7.65
N GLU A 100 -38.07 75.85 -7.76
CA GLU A 100 -36.69 75.51 -8.08
C GLU A 100 -36.01 74.66 -7.00
N VAL A 101 -36.21 74.99 -5.72
CA VAL A 101 -35.67 74.18 -4.61
C VAL A 101 -36.26 72.77 -4.67
N LEU A 102 -37.58 72.64 -4.83
CA LEU A 102 -38.24 71.33 -4.96
C LEU A 102 -37.73 70.54 -6.18
N ARG A 103 -37.49 71.19 -7.32
CA ARG A 103 -36.89 70.54 -8.49
C ARG A 103 -35.49 70.03 -8.19
N ARG A 104 -34.64 70.82 -7.50
CA ARG A 104 -33.30 70.38 -7.08
C ARG A 104 -33.38 69.19 -6.12
N ASP A 105 -34.31 69.22 -5.17
CA ASP A 105 -34.49 68.13 -4.20
C ASP A 105 -35.02 66.85 -4.85
N ILE A 106 -35.95 66.96 -5.81
CA ILE A 106 -36.44 65.82 -6.60
C ILE A 106 -35.28 65.19 -7.39
N SER A 107 -34.46 66.01 -8.07
CA SER A 107 -33.28 65.52 -8.79
C SER A 107 -32.30 64.80 -7.85
N ARG A 108 -31.98 65.41 -6.70
CA ARG A 108 -31.10 64.80 -5.69
C ARG A 108 -31.63 63.48 -5.13
N LEU A 109 -32.93 63.39 -4.85
CA LEU A 109 -33.58 62.16 -4.39
C LEU A 109 -33.56 61.08 -5.47
N SER A 110 -33.72 61.47 -6.74
CA SER A 110 -33.63 60.54 -7.87
C SER A 110 -32.23 59.92 -8.01
N GLU A 111 -31.18 60.74 -7.84
CA GLU A 111 -29.78 60.30 -7.85
C GLU A 111 -29.45 59.40 -6.65
N LEU A 112 -29.95 59.75 -5.45
CA LEU A 112 -29.79 58.91 -4.26
C LEU A 112 -30.50 57.56 -4.44
N LYS A 113 -31.70 57.56 -5.03
CA LYS A 113 -32.45 56.32 -5.33
C LYS A 113 -31.71 55.45 -6.34
N SER A 114 -31.20 56.03 -7.44
CA SER A 114 -30.42 55.27 -8.42
C SER A 114 -29.11 54.75 -7.83
N GLY A 115 -28.42 55.56 -7.02
CA GLY A 115 -27.21 55.14 -6.31
C GLY A 115 -27.45 54.00 -5.32
N HIS A 116 -28.55 54.07 -4.55
CA HIS A 116 -28.92 52.99 -3.64
C HIS A 116 -29.30 51.71 -4.38
N GLN A 117 -30.04 51.82 -5.49
CA GLN A 117 -30.39 50.66 -6.33
C GLN A 117 -29.15 50.01 -6.95
N ALA A 118 -28.15 50.80 -7.37
CA ALA A 118 -26.88 50.27 -7.86
C ALA A 118 -26.12 49.50 -6.76
N LYS A 119 -26.07 50.04 -5.52
CA LYS A 119 -25.45 49.35 -4.37
C LYS A 119 -26.13 48.02 -4.03
N LEU A 120 -27.47 47.99 -4.04
CA LEU A 120 -28.22 46.75 -3.81
C LEU A 120 -27.92 45.70 -4.88
N LYS A 121 -27.75 46.10 -6.14
CA LYS A 121 -27.37 45.18 -7.22
C LYS A 121 -25.96 44.62 -7.02
N THR A 122 -24.99 45.45 -6.60
CA THR A 122 -23.62 44.98 -6.34
C THR A 122 -23.55 44.06 -5.13
N GLU A 123 -24.31 44.36 -4.07
CA GLU A 123 -24.38 43.52 -2.87
C GLU A 123 -25.05 42.18 -3.17
N ALA A 124 -26.15 42.18 -3.95
CA ALA A 124 -26.79 40.96 -4.40
C ALA A 124 -25.84 40.10 -5.25
N ALA A 125 -25.10 40.71 -6.18
CA ALA A 125 -24.11 40.01 -7.00
C ALA A 125 -22.98 39.39 -6.14
N TYR A 126 -22.47 40.15 -5.17
CA TYR A 126 -21.44 39.66 -4.24
C TYR A 126 -21.94 38.49 -3.38
N GLN A 127 -23.19 38.55 -2.89
CA GLN A 127 -23.78 37.45 -2.13
C GLN A 127 -23.95 36.19 -2.99
N THR A 128 -24.36 36.34 -4.26
CA THR A 128 -24.46 35.19 -5.17
C THR A 128 -23.10 34.56 -5.46
N ASP A 129 -22.04 35.38 -5.63
CA ASP A 129 -20.69 34.90 -5.86
C ASP A 129 -20.12 34.16 -4.63
N LEU A 130 -20.35 34.71 -3.43
CA LEU A 130 -19.96 34.07 -2.17
C LEU A 130 -20.62 32.68 -1.99
N LEU A 131 -21.91 32.57 -2.33
CA LEU A 131 -22.63 31.29 -2.27
C LEU A 131 -22.08 30.29 -3.29
N GLN A 132 -21.79 30.72 -4.52
CA GLN A 132 -21.20 29.86 -5.55
C GLN A 132 -19.80 29.39 -5.15
N SER A 133 -18.97 30.28 -4.62
CA SER A 133 -17.62 29.95 -4.13
C SER A 133 -17.68 28.94 -2.99
N ARG A 134 -18.59 29.12 -2.03
CA ARG A 134 -18.80 28.18 -0.93
C ARG A 134 -19.26 26.81 -1.43
N GLU A 135 -20.18 26.77 -2.39
CA GLU A 135 -20.67 25.52 -2.97
C GLU A 135 -19.56 24.79 -3.74
N HIS A 136 -18.76 25.52 -4.52
CA HIS A 136 -17.60 24.97 -5.21
C HIS A 136 -16.60 24.35 -4.23
N LEU A 137 -16.27 25.07 -3.16
CA LEU A 137 -15.36 24.58 -2.12
C LEU A 137 -15.91 23.31 -1.44
N GLN A 138 -17.20 23.28 -1.14
CA GLN A 138 -17.84 22.10 -0.54
C GLN A 138 -17.81 20.87 -1.47
N ARG A 139 -18.04 21.06 -2.78
CA ARG A 139 -17.91 19.99 -3.77
C ARG A 139 -16.47 19.49 -3.90
N SER A 140 -15.50 20.40 -3.88
CA SER A 140 -14.06 20.05 -3.89
C SER A 140 -13.69 19.17 -2.69
N TYR A 141 -14.09 19.58 -1.48
CA TYR A 141 -13.84 18.79 -0.28
C TYR A 141 -14.53 17.43 -0.28
N ALA A 142 -15.75 17.35 -0.80
CA ALA A 142 -16.44 16.06 -0.95
C ALA A 142 -15.67 15.14 -1.91
N SER A 143 -15.24 15.66 -3.05
CA SER A 143 -14.43 14.89 -4.02
C SER A 143 -13.09 14.42 -3.44
N GLU A 144 -12.37 15.28 -2.71
CA GLU A 144 -11.11 14.89 -2.07
C GLU A 144 -11.33 13.84 -0.99
N ARG A 145 -12.42 13.94 -0.22
CA ARG A 145 -12.78 12.94 0.78
C ARG A 145 -13.05 11.58 0.14
N ASP A 146 -13.80 11.55 -0.96
CA ASP A 146 -14.13 10.31 -1.66
C ASP A 146 -12.88 9.70 -2.31
N GLN A 147 -11.99 10.51 -2.87
CA GLN A 147 -10.69 10.05 -3.38
C GLN A 147 -9.81 9.48 -2.28
N ASN A 148 -9.73 10.13 -1.11
CA ASN A 148 -8.98 9.62 0.03
C ASN A 148 -9.58 8.33 0.58
N ALA A 149 -10.91 8.22 0.64
CA ALA A 149 -11.58 6.98 1.06
C ALA A 149 -11.24 5.82 0.10
N ALA A 150 -11.32 6.04 -1.21
CA ALA A 150 -10.93 5.05 -2.20
C ALA A 150 -9.45 4.62 -2.07
N ALA A 151 -8.54 5.59 -1.86
CA ALA A 151 -7.13 5.28 -1.65
C ALA A 151 -6.87 4.47 -0.36
N ILE A 152 -7.64 4.72 0.69
CA ILE A 152 -7.58 3.92 1.93
C ILE A 152 -8.06 2.50 1.69
N ASP A 153 -9.19 2.32 1.00
CA ASP A 153 -9.73 1.00 0.68
C ASP A 153 -8.77 0.19 -0.20
N ASP A 154 -8.13 0.83 -1.19
CA ASP A 154 -7.11 0.22 -2.03
C ASP A 154 -5.88 -0.22 -1.21
N LEU A 155 -5.40 0.63 -0.29
CA LEU A 155 -4.31 0.28 0.61
C LEU A 155 -4.69 -0.88 1.53
N GLU A 156 -5.90 -0.88 2.11
CA GLU A 156 -6.37 -1.97 2.96
C GLU A 156 -6.45 -3.29 2.19
N SER A 157 -6.99 -3.26 0.97
CA SER A 157 -7.07 -4.43 0.08
C SER A 157 -5.67 -4.99 -0.22
N ASN A 158 -4.72 -4.12 -0.55
CA ASN A 158 -3.33 -4.49 -0.81
C ASN A 158 -2.64 -5.07 0.45
N PHE A 159 -2.88 -4.49 1.63
CA PHE A 159 -2.36 -5.05 2.88
C PHE A 159 -2.95 -6.42 3.19
N ARG A 160 -4.25 -6.63 2.99
CA ARG A 160 -4.89 -7.94 3.19
C ARG A 160 -4.33 -8.99 2.23
N ALA A 161 -4.16 -8.65 0.96
CA ALA A 161 -3.53 -9.52 -0.02
C ALA A 161 -2.10 -9.90 0.41
N SER A 162 -1.30 -8.91 0.82
CA SER A 162 0.08 -9.12 1.26
C SER A 162 0.16 -9.98 2.53
N ILE A 163 -0.76 -9.80 3.49
CA ILE A 163 -0.85 -10.64 4.69
C ILE A 163 -1.23 -12.07 4.33
N SER A 164 -2.19 -12.26 3.41
CA SER A 164 -2.58 -13.58 2.91
C SER A 164 -1.41 -14.28 2.23
N ASP A 165 -0.63 -13.57 1.41
CA ASP A 165 0.56 -14.10 0.74
C ASP A 165 1.65 -14.49 1.74
N LEU A 166 1.88 -13.66 2.77
CA LEU A 166 2.82 -13.97 3.86
C LEU A 166 2.37 -15.18 4.69
N GLN A 167 1.08 -15.30 5.00
CA GLN A 167 0.53 -16.45 5.70
C GLN A 167 0.66 -17.73 4.86
N GLY A 168 0.39 -17.65 3.55
CA GLY A 168 0.60 -18.75 2.61
C GLY A 168 2.07 -19.15 2.50
N ALA A 169 2.99 -18.18 2.49
CA ALA A 169 4.43 -18.43 2.49
C ALA A 169 4.91 -19.06 3.80
N SER A 170 4.37 -18.62 4.95
CA SER A 170 4.66 -19.21 6.26
C SER A 170 4.18 -20.66 6.37
N GLY A 171 2.96 -20.96 5.90
CA GLY A 171 2.45 -22.33 5.90
C GLY A 171 3.24 -23.27 4.98
N LYS A 172 3.73 -22.76 3.83
CA LYS A 172 4.67 -23.51 2.98
C LYS A 172 6.00 -23.76 3.68
N LEU A 173 6.48 -22.81 4.48
CA LEU A 173 7.74 -22.89 5.21
C LEU A 173 7.70 -23.90 6.37
N ASP A 174 6.54 -24.10 7.00
CA ASP A 174 6.32 -25.18 7.97
C ASP A 174 6.27 -26.55 7.27
N PHE A 175 5.64 -26.63 6.10
CA PHE A 175 5.64 -27.84 5.27
C PHE A 175 7.05 -28.22 4.80
N THR A 176 7.86 -27.25 4.37
CA THR A 176 9.26 -27.51 3.98
C THR A 176 10.12 -27.91 5.17
N MET A 177 9.87 -27.37 6.37
CA MET A 177 10.61 -27.79 7.57
C MET A 177 10.32 -29.24 7.97
N SER A 178 9.06 -29.67 7.91
CA SER A 178 8.70 -31.08 8.16
C SER A 178 9.28 -32.01 7.10
N ALA A 179 9.20 -31.64 5.82
CA ALA A 179 9.78 -32.40 4.73
C ALA A 179 11.31 -32.52 4.87
N MET A 180 12.00 -31.42 5.21
CA MET A 180 13.44 -31.41 5.43
C MET A 180 13.83 -32.31 6.61
N SER A 181 13.05 -32.34 7.69
CA SER A 181 13.28 -33.24 8.83
C SER A 181 13.10 -34.73 8.48
N GLU A 182 12.19 -35.07 7.57
CA GLU A 182 12.05 -36.45 7.09
C GLU A 182 13.21 -36.84 6.16
N ILE A 183 13.65 -35.89 5.33
CA ILE A 183 14.79 -36.07 4.42
C ILE A 183 16.07 -36.34 5.22
N THR A 184 16.40 -35.51 6.21
CA THR A 184 17.61 -35.70 7.05
C THR A 184 17.57 -37.02 7.81
N ARG A 185 16.40 -37.41 8.33
CA ARG A 185 16.23 -38.71 9.00
C ARG A 185 16.44 -39.90 8.05
N ASN A 186 16.06 -39.77 6.79
CA ASN A 186 16.32 -40.78 5.77
C ASN A 186 17.80 -40.84 5.40
N ASP A 187 18.46 -39.69 5.30
CA ASP A 187 19.89 -39.61 5.04
C ASP A 187 20.71 -40.22 6.19
N ASP A 188 20.33 -40.00 7.45
CA ASP A 188 20.94 -40.66 8.62
C ASP A 188 20.83 -42.19 8.53
N ARG A 189 19.68 -42.71 8.07
CA ARG A 189 19.48 -44.16 7.86
C ARG A 189 20.36 -44.69 6.73
N LEU A 190 20.54 -43.92 5.65
CA LEU A 190 21.41 -44.30 4.54
C LEU A 190 22.88 -44.31 4.99
N LEU A 191 23.32 -43.30 5.73
CA LEU A 191 24.67 -43.23 6.29
C LEU A 191 24.95 -44.38 7.26
N ALA A 192 24.00 -44.73 8.13
CA ALA A 192 24.13 -45.89 9.03
C ALA A 192 24.28 -47.21 8.24
N ARG A 193 23.52 -47.38 7.15
CA ARG A 193 23.65 -48.54 6.26
C ARG A 193 25.00 -48.56 5.55
N LEU A 194 25.47 -47.41 5.07
CA LEU A 194 26.77 -47.30 4.42
C LEU A 194 27.91 -47.64 5.38
N GLN A 195 27.85 -47.15 6.61
CA GLN A 195 28.81 -47.47 7.65
C GLN A 195 28.87 -48.99 7.88
N SER A 196 27.72 -49.67 7.97
CA SER A 196 27.67 -51.14 8.09
C SER A 196 28.34 -51.84 6.89
N ILE A 197 28.05 -51.40 5.67
CA ILE A 197 28.64 -52.00 4.45
C ILE A 197 30.15 -51.78 4.42
N ILE A 198 30.63 -50.59 4.80
CA ILE A 198 32.06 -50.28 4.87
C ILE A 198 32.75 -51.13 5.94
N SER A 199 32.14 -51.31 7.11
CA SER A 199 32.65 -52.20 8.16
C SER A 199 32.76 -53.65 7.66
N ASP A 200 31.74 -54.16 6.96
CA ASP A 200 31.78 -55.50 6.37
C ASP A 200 32.90 -55.66 5.33
N ILE A 201 33.16 -54.60 4.54
CA ILE A 201 34.22 -54.53 3.55
C ILE A 201 35.61 -54.57 4.20
N LEU A 202 35.80 -53.78 5.26
CA LEU A 202 37.06 -53.72 6.02
C LEU A 202 37.36 -55.06 6.70
N LEU A 203 36.36 -55.65 7.37
CA LEU A 203 36.48 -56.97 8.01
C LEU A 203 36.74 -58.09 7.00
N ALA A 204 36.14 -58.01 5.81
CA ALA A 204 36.47 -58.95 4.75
C ALA A 204 37.96 -58.83 4.39
N SER A 205 38.44 -57.61 4.14
CA SER A 205 39.79 -57.32 3.63
C SER A 205 40.95 -57.85 4.48
N GLU A 206 40.76 -58.09 5.78
CA GLU A 206 41.83 -58.53 6.69
C GLU A 206 42.28 -59.98 6.51
N ARG A 207 41.46 -60.86 5.91
CA ARG A 207 41.91 -62.21 5.53
C ARG A 207 42.56 -62.17 4.15
N SER A 208 43.88 -62.00 4.13
CA SER A 208 44.67 -62.10 2.90
C SER A 208 44.61 -63.54 2.39
N GLY A 209 44.12 -63.72 1.15
CA GLY A 209 44.13 -65.03 0.48
C GLY A 209 45.55 -65.59 0.33
N ASP A 210 46.58 -64.74 0.31
CA ASP A 210 47.99 -65.18 0.21
C ASP A 210 48.47 -65.93 1.45
N GLU A 211 48.03 -65.56 2.66
CA GLU A 211 48.39 -66.28 3.89
C GLU A 211 47.76 -67.68 3.92
N VAL A 212 46.52 -67.78 3.44
CA VAL A 212 45.81 -69.07 3.33
C VAL A 212 46.43 -69.95 2.24
N MET A 213 46.88 -69.37 1.12
CA MET A 213 47.60 -70.11 0.08
C MET A 213 48.95 -70.62 0.58
N SER A 214 49.73 -69.79 1.27
CA SER A 214 51.05 -70.18 1.82
C SER A 214 50.91 -71.33 2.84
N THR A 215 49.93 -71.24 3.73
CA THR A 215 49.69 -72.29 4.72
C THR A 215 49.16 -73.58 4.09
N ALA A 216 48.30 -73.49 3.07
CA ALA A 216 47.82 -74.65 2.32
C ALA A 216 48.97 -75.36 1.56
N THR A 217 49.92 -74.60 0.99
CA THR A 217 51.11 -75.19 0.34
C THR A 217 52.01 -75.89 1.35
N GLU A 218 52.25 -75.29 2.52
CA GLU A 218 53.05 -75.90 3.59
C GLU A 218 52.41 -77.21 4.10
N TYR A 219 51.09 -77.23 4.27
CA TYR A 219 50.39 -78.45 4.71
C TYR A 219 50.37 -79.54 3.63
N ALA A 220 50.28 -79.18 2.35
CA ALA A 220 50.36 -80.14 1.25
C ALA A 220 51.75 -80.77 1.16
N GLU A 221 52.83 -79.98 1.35
CA GLU A 221 54.19 -80.50 1.41
C GLU A 221 54.39 -81.42 2.63
N MET A 222 53.89 -81.03 3.80
CA MET A 222 53.95 -81.87 4.99
C MET A 222 53.19 -83.19 4.81
N LEU A 223 52.01 -83.15 4.18
CA LEU A 223 51.23 -84.35 3.86
C LEU A 223 51.99 -85.27 2.90
N ALA A 224 52.63 -84.72 1.87
CA ALA A 224 53.46 -85.49 0.94
C ALA A 224 54.58 -86.24 1.67
N THR A 225 55.30 -85.57 2.58
CA THR A 225 56.38 -86.21 3.36
C THR A 225 55.87 -87.30 4.30
N LEU A 226 54.70 -87.11 4.92
CA LEU A 226 54.09 -88.11 5.79
C LEU A 226 53.58 -89.31 4.98
N GLU A 227 52.94 -89.08 3.84
CA GLU A 227 52.50 -90.16 2.95
C GLU A 227 53.68 -90.94 2.39
N GLU A 228 54.75 -90.26 1.99
CA GLU A 228 56.01 -90.90 1.56
C GLU A 228 56.55 -91.81 2.66
N GLN A 229 56.67 -91.31 3.91
CA GLN A 229 57.14 -92.11 5.04
C GLN A 229 56.22 -93.31 5.34
N ILE A 230 54.91 -93.13 5.27
CA ILE A 230 53.95 -94.23 5.46
C ILE A 230 54.10 -95.28 4.36
N ILE A 231 54.25 -94.87 3.11
CA ILE A 231 54.41 -95.81 1.99
C ILE A 231 55.76 -96.52 2.11
N LYS A 232 56.87 -95.81 2.35
CA LYS A 232 58.20 -96.41 2.55
C LYS A 232 58.21 -97.41 3.71
N THR A 233 57.67 -97.04 4.87
CA THR A 233 57.60 -97.97 6.01
C THR A 233 56.72 -99.19 5.73
N ARG A 234 55.66 -99.08 4.92
CA ARG A 234 54.86 -100.23 4.49
C ARG A 234 55.62 -101.11 3.50
N VAL A 235 56.31 -100.52 2.53
CA VAL A 235 57.16 -101.24 1.56
C VAL A 235 58.28 -101.99 2.29
N ASP A 236 59.01 -101.30 3.18
CA ASP A 236 60.07 -101.89 4.01
C ASP A 236 59.55 -103.04 4.85
N ARG A 237 58.40 -102.86 5.50
CA ARG A 237 57.76 -103.92 6.29
C ARG A 237 57.39 -105.11 5.43
N THR A 238 56.76 -104.90 4.28
CA THR A 238 56.40 -106.00 3.38
C THR A 238 57.63 -106.73 2.82
N PHE A 239 58.71 -106.01 2.56
CA PHE A 239 59.98 -106.57 2.13
C PHE A 239 60.62 -107.41 3.25
N LEU A 240 60.67 -106.88 4.48
CA LEU A 240 61.18 -107.60 5.64
C LEU A 240 60.34 -108.83 6.00
N ASP A 241 59.01 -108.72 5.96
CA ASP A 241 58.08 -109.84 6.17
C ASP A 241 58.30 -110.93 5.09
N TYR A 242 58.52 -110.53 3.84
CA TYR A 242 58.86 -111.44 2.74
C TYR A 242 60.20 -112.15 2.97
N VAL A 243 61.27 -111.40 3.29
CA VAL A 243 62.61 -111.95 3.57
C VAL A 243 62.59 -112.90 4.78
N ALA A 244 61.88 -112.53 5.86
CA ALA A 244 61.74 -113.36 7.05
C ALA A 244 61.01 -114.68 6.73
N SER A 245 59.93 -114.63 5.94
CA SER A 245 59.18 -115.81 5.51
C SER A 245 60.01 -116.77 4.63
N TYR A 246 61.01 -116.26 3.92
CA TYR A 246 61.96 -117.04 3.13
C TYR A 246 63.01 -117.77 3.99
N SER A 247 63.33 -117.19 5.16
CA SER A 247 64.35 -117.72 6.09
C SER A 247 63.85 -118.88 6.95
N GLU A 248 62.54 -118.96 7.22
CA GLU A 248 61.92 -119.97 8.11
C GLU A 248 61.65 -121.35 7.47
N GLY A 249 62.29 -121.68 6.34
CA GLY A 249 62.47 -123.08 5.95
C GLY A 249 61.33 -123.76 5.20
N LYS A 250 60.68 -123.08 4.25
CA LYS A 250 59.96 -123.75 3.15
C LYS A 250 60.73 -123.62 1.84
N GLN A 251 61.81 -124.40 1.72
CA GLN A 251 62.30 -124.85 0.41
C GLN A 251 61.27 -125.82 -0.19
N ASN A 252 60.17 -125.32 -0.71
CA ASN A 252 59.36 -126.07 -1.66
C ASN A 252 59.44 -125.33 -3.00
N GLU A 253 60.20 -125.95 -3.90
CA GLU A 253 60.12 -125.86 -5.37
C GLU A 253 59.25 -124.72 -5.92
N MET A 254 59.86 -123.55 -6.12
CA MET A 254 59.43 -122.62 -7.16
C MET A 254 60.59 -122.42 -8.11
N GLU A 255 60.52 -123.13 -9.23
CA GLU A 255 61.27 -122.87 -10.44
C GLU A 255 60.90 -121.46 -10.94
N GLY A 256 61.78 -120.49 -10.67
CA GLY A 256 61.53 -119.07 -10.88
C GLY A 256 61.56 -118.26 -9.59
N ALA A 257 62.72 -118.23 -8.92
CA ALA A 257 62.94 -117.31 -7.81
C ALA A 257 62.75 -115.86 -8.32
N PRO A 258 61.91 -115.03 -7.69
CA PRO A 258 61.81 -113.63 -8.07
C PRO A 258 63.08 -112.94 -7.59
N TYR A 259 63.99 -112.71 -8.52
CA TYR A 259 65.10 -111.79 -8.34
C TYR A 259 64.50 -110.39 -8.24
N ILE A 260 64.40 -109.85 -7.02
CA ILE A 260 64.12 -108.43 -6.84
C ILE A 260 65.42 -107.72 -7.15
N ASP A 261 65.46 -107.04 -8.31
CA ASP A 261 66.59 -106.20 -8.66
C ASP A 261 66.67 -105.04 -7.65
N ARG A 262 67.84 -104.84 -7.07
CA ARG A 262 68.05 -103.77 -6.09
C ARG A 262 67.90 -102.40 -6.75
N GLU A 263 68.28 -102.30 -8.02
CA GLU A 263 68.16 -101.05 -8.77
C GLU A 263 66.68 -100.70 -8.97
N GLU A 264 65.84 -101.66 -9.36
CA GLU A 264 64.39 -101.45 -9.51
C GLU A 264 63.70 -101.14 -8.17
N PHE A 265 64.16 -101.73 -7.06
CA PHE A 265 63.63 -101.42 -5.73
C PHE A 265 64.03 -100.02 -5.24
N ASP A 266 65.29 -99.62 -5.46
CA ASP A 266 65.76 -98.28 -5.12
C ASP A 266 65.06 -97.21 -5.99
N GLU A 267 64.81 -97.51 -7.27
CA GLU A 267 63.99 -96.67 -8.16
C GLU A 267 62.55 -96.55 -7.65
N LEU A 268 61.92 -97.64 -7.23
CA LEU A 268 60.57 -97.62 -6.66
C LEU A 268 60.48 -96.75 -5.39
N ILE A 269 61.50 -96.80 -4.52
CA ILE A 269 61.55 -95.98 -3.30
C ILE A 269 61.68 -94.48 -3.60
N VAL A 270 62.32 -94.13 -4.72
CA VAL A 270 62.38 -92.74 -5.22
C VAL A 270 61.03 -92.33 -5.82
N GLU A 271 60.42 -93.19 -6.64
CA GLU A 271 59.11 -92.92 -7.26
C GLU A 271 58.00 -92.75 -6.21
N VAL A 272 58.07 -93.43 -5.07
CA VAL A 272 57.14 -93.25 -3.93
C VAL A 272 57.08 -91.78 -3.47
N ALA A 273 58.20 -91.07 -3.47
CA ALA A 273 58.23 -89.65 -3.09
C ALA A 273 57.50 -88.78 -4.14
N GLU A 274 57.69 -89.07 -5.42
CA GLU A 274 57.02 -88.36 -6.52
C GLU A 274 55.50 -88.60 -6.52
N VAL A 275 55.08 -89.85 -6.30
CA VAL A 275 53.65 -90.23 -6.25
C VAL A 275 52.96 -89.65 -5.01
N ALA A 276 53.61 -89.67 -3.83
CA ALA A 276 53.08 -89.03 -2.62
C ALA A 276 52.96 -87.51 -2.80
N GLY A 277 53.96 -86.87 -3.43
CA GLY A 277 53.92 -85.46 -3.78
C GLY A 277 52.78 -85.11 -4.75
N MET A 278 52.56 -85.93 -5.77
CA MET A 278 51.48 -85.77 -6.74
C MET A 278 50.12 -85.91 -6.07
N ARG A 279 49.93 -86.94 -5.24
CA ARG A 279 48.68 -87.18 -4.51
C ARG A 279 48.34 -86.04 -3.54
N ALA A 280 49.32 -85.50 -2.82
CA ALA A 280 49.09 -84.37 -1.92
C ALA A 280 48.73 -83.08 -2.69
N LYS A 281 49.33 -82.88 -3.87
CA LYS A 281 49.02 -81.74 -4.75
C LYS A 281 47.63 -81.86 -5.37
N GLU A 282 47.34 -82.96 -6.05
CA GLU A 282 46.05 -83.17 -6.76
C GLU A 282 44.89 -83.42 -5.79
N GLY A 283 45.14 -84.12 -4.68
CA GLY A 283 44.11 -84.51 -3.72
C GLY A 283 43.70 -83.42 -2.73
N LEU A 284 44.59 -82.48 -2.44
CA LEU A 284 44.36 -81.47 -1.40
C LEU A 284 44.65 -80.05 -1.88
N LEU A 285 45.82 -79.79 -2.46
CA LEU A 285 46.25 -78.43 -2.79
C LEU A 285 45.42 -77.83 -3.93
N GLU A 286 45.25 -78.56 -5.02
CA GLU A 286 44.52 -78.11 -6.20
C GLU A 286 43.04 -77.77 -5.91
N PRO A 287 42.24 -78.63 -5.24
CA PRO A 287 40.86 -78.28 -4.89
C PRO A 287 40.76 -77.10 -3.90
N ILE A 288 41.74 -76.93 -3.00
CA ILE A 288 41.80 -75.76 -2.11
C ILE A 288 42.08 -74.49 -2.91
N LEU A 289 43.02 -74.53 -3.85
CA LEU A 289 43.35 -73.39 -4.72
C LEU A 289 42.19 -73.02 -5.64
N GLU A 290 41.52 -73.99 -6.24
CA GLU A 290 40.33 -73.76 -7.07
C GLU A 290 39.21 -73.08 -6.27
N HIS A 291 38.96 -73.56 -5.04
CA HIS A 291 37.96 -72.96 -4.15
C HIS A 291 38.35 -71.52 -3.77
N LEU A 292 39.61 -71.27 -3.40
CA LEU A 292 40.11 -69.93 -3.06
C LEU A 292 40.04 -68.95 -4.24
N VAL A 293 40.33 -69.41 -5.46
CA VAL A 293 40.22 -68.60 -6.68
C VAL A 293 38.75 -68.29 -7.01
N ALA A 294 37.85 -69.27 -6.89
CA ALA A 294 36.42 -69.08 -7.09
C ALA A 294 35.82 -68.10 -6.06
N GLU A 295 36.17 -68.28 -4.79
CA GLU A 295 35.77 -67.40 -3.68
C GLU A 295 36.34 -65.98 -3.87
N GLY A 296 37.61 -65.87 -4.29
CA GLY A 296 38.26 -64.60 -4.59
C GLY A 296 37.60 -63.83 -5.74
N LYS A 297 37.17 -64.52 -6.82
CA LYS A 297 36.42 -63.91 -7.93
C LYS A 297 35.03 -63.44 -7.51
N GLY A 298 34.28 -64.27 -6.78
CA GLY A 298 32.95 -63.92 -6.26
C GLY A 298 33.00 -62.74 -5.29
N ARG A 299 34.03 -62.70 -4.44
CA ARG A 299 34.25 -61.64 -3.47
C ARG A 299 34.67 -60.33 -4.12
N LYS A 300 35.54 -60.34 -5.14
CA LYS A 300 35.89 -59.13 -5.92
C LYS A 300 34.69 -58.56 -6.67
N GLY A 301 33.85 -59.42 -7.26
CA GLY A 301 32.60 -59.01 -7.90
C GLY A 301 31.60 -58.38 -6.91
N SER A 302 31.38 -59.02 -5.77
CA SER A 302 30.55 -58.47 -4.68
C SER A 302 31.11 -57.16 -4.13
N MET A 303 32.44 -57.04 -4.00
CA MET A 303 33.10 -55.83 -3.53
C MET A 303 32.88 -54.66 -4.49
N ALA A 304 33.08 -54.88 -5.80
CA ALA A 304 32.87 -53.84 -6.81
C ALA A 304 31.42 -53.31 -6.80
N VAL A 305 30.44 -54.20 -6.65
CA VAL A 305 29.02 -53.82 -6.54
C VAL A 305 28.75 -53.01 -5.26
N ARG A 306 29.32 -53.41 -4.12
CA ARG A 306 29.17 -52.67 -2.85
C ARG A 306 29.85 -51.30 -2.89
N CYS A 307 31.05 -51.20 -3.47
CA CYS A 307 31.74 -49.92 -3.66
C CYS A 307 30.99 -49.00 -4.63
N ALA A 308 30.44 -49.55 -5.72
CA ALA A 308 29.60 -48.79 -6.64
C ALA A 308 28.33 -48.27 -5.96
N TYR A 309 27.69 -49.09 -5.11
CA TYR A 309 26.57 -48.66 -4.29
C TYR A 309 26.95 -47.50 -3.37
N ILE A 310 28.08 -47.62 -2.64
CA ILE A 310 28.59 -46.56 -1.75
C ILE A 310 28.80 -45.26 -2.51
N LEU A 311 29.53 -45.31 -3.64
CA LEU A 311 29.79 -44.13 -4.47
C LEU A 311 28.50 -43.46 -4.96
N ASN A 312 27.54 -44.26 -5.44
CA ASN A 312 26.28 -43.74 -5.94
C ASN A 312 25.45 -43.07 -4.82
N THR A 313 25.37 -43.71 -3.65
CA THR A 313 24.69 -43.10 -2.50
C THR A 313 25.37 -41.83 -2.00
N LEU A 314 26.70 -41.78 -1.98
CA LEU A 314 27.43 -40.56 -1.60
C LEU A 314 27.22 -39.44 -2.61
N SER A 315 27.17 -39.75 -3.91
CA SER A 315 26.86 -38.78 -4.96
C SER A 315 25.45 -38.20 -4.81
N ILE A 316 24.46 -39.05 -4.48
CA ILE A 316 23.09 -38.59 -4.22
C ILE A 316 23.04 -37.68 -2.98
N LEU A 317 23.72 -38.07 -1.89
CA LEU A 317 23.78 -37.26 -0.68
C LEU A 317 24.48 -35.91 -0.92
N ASP A 318 25.57 -35.87 -1.69
CA ASP A 318 26.27 -34.64 -2.07
C ASP A 318 25.39 -33.71 -2.91
N ALA A 319 24.68 -34.26 -3.90
CA ALA A 319 23.74 -33.49 -4.73
C ALA A 319 22.62 -32.86 -3.89
N ARG A 320 22.02 -33.63 -2.97
CA ARG A 320 20.97 -33.13 -2.06
C ARG A 320 21.51 -32.10 -1.08
N ASN A 321 22.74 -32.28 -0.58
CA ASN A 321 23.34 -31.33 0.34
C ASN A 321 23.60 -29.96 -0.34
N ARG A 322 24.05 -29.96 -1.60
CA ARG A 322 24.16 -28.73 -2.40
C ARG A 322 22.82 -28.03 -2.62
N GLU A 323 21.76 -28.79 -2.87
CA GLU A 323 20.41 -28.25 -3.02
C GLU A 323 19.91 -27.62 -1.71
N ALA A 324 20.12 -28.29 -0.58
CA ALA A 324 19.79 -27.77 0.74
C ALA A 324 20.58 -26.49 1.08
N GLU A 325 21.88 -26.43 0.75
CA GLU A 325 22.70 -25.22 0.92
C GLU A 325 22.15 -24.04 0.10
N ALA A 326 21.72 -24.29 -1.15
CA ALA A 326 21.11 -23.26 -1.98
C ALA A 326 19.78 -22.75 -1.37
N GLU A 327 18.93 -23.65 -0.87
CA GLU A 327 17.66 -23.28 -0.23
C GLU A 327 17.90 -22.48 1.07
N ILE A 328 18.86 -22.91 1.91
CA ILE A 328 19.25 -22.19 3.13
C ILE A 328 19.77 -20.78 2.80
N SER A 329 20.57 -20.64 1.74
CA SER A 329 21.06 -19.34 1.28
C SER A 329 19.91 -18.41 0.87
N VAL A 330 18.95 -18.92 0.09
CA VAL A 330 17.75 -18.17 -0.30
C VAL A 330 16.94 -17.76 0.93
N ARG A 331 16.73 -18.67 1.89
CA ARG A 331 16.00 -18.39 3.13
C ARG A 331 16.70 -17.35 3.99
N ASN A 332 18.01 -17.42 4.14
CA ASN A 332 18.80 -16.42 4.87
C ASN A 332 18.71 -15.05 4.20
N ASN A 333 18.79 -14.98 2.87
CA ASN A 333 18.58 -13.74 2.13
C ASN A 333 17.17 -13.18 2.34
N MET A 334 16.14 -14.03 2.31
CA MET A 334 14.76 -13.61 2.54
C MET A 334 14.54 -13.10 3.97
N GLN A 335 15.12 -13.78 4.98
CA GLN A 335 15.10 -13.30 6.37
C GLN A 335 15.84 -11.98 6.54
N TYR A 336 16.98 -11.81 5.86
CA TYR A 336 17.72 -10.55 5.85
C TYR A 336 16.89 -9.40 5.27
N VAL A 337 16.26 -9.62 4.10
CA VAL A 337 15.38 -8.63 3.46
C VAL A 337 14.18 -8.32 4.35
N SER A 338 13.52 -9.35 4.91
CA SER A 338 12.39 -9.19 5.82
C SER A 338 12.77 -8.39 7.07
N GLY A 339 13.90 -8.71 7.70
CA GLY A 339 14.38 -7.98 8.88
C GLY A 339 14.68 -6.52 8.55
N ARG A 340 15.28 -6.26 7.39
CA ARG A 340 15.57 -4.90 6.93
C ARG A 340 14.30 -4.11 6.60
N MET A 341 13.29 -4.74 5.98
CA MET A 341 11.98 -4.12 5.78
C MET A 341 11.28 -3.80 7.09
N GLN A 342 11.34 -4.70 8.08
CA GLN A 342 10.78 -4.45 9.40
C GLN A 342 11.46 -3.26 10.08
N THR A 343 12.80 -3.17 10.02
CA THR A 343 13.52 -2.00 10.56
C THR A 343 13.12 -0.70 9.86
N LEU A 344 12.97 -0.71 8.52
CA LEU A 344 12.52 0.45 7.77
C LEU A 344 11.08 0.86 8.13
N PHE A 345 10.20 -0.11 8.34
CA PHE A 345 8.83 0.14 8.78
C PHE A 345 8.79 0.75 10.19
N GLU A 346 9.57 0.19 11.14
CA GLU A 346 9.69 0.72 12.50
C GLU A 346 10.25 2.15 12.51
N LEU A 347 11.25 2.43 11.68
CA LEU A 347 11.79 3.79 11.49
C LEU A 347 10.71 4.73 10.93
N SER A 348 10.00 4.31 9.88
CA SER A 348 8.92 5.12 9.29
C SER A 348 7.79 5.41 10.29
N MET A 349 7.41 4.42 11.11
CA MET A 349 6.38 4.58 12.14
C MET A 349 6.83 5.53 13.25
N ARG A 350 8.12 5.48 13.62
CA ARG A 350 8.71 6.40 14.59
C ARG A 350 8.74 7.83 14.05
N ASP A 351 9.20 8.03 12.82
CA ASP A 351 9.22 9.34 12.17
C ASP A 351 7.81 9.94 12.06
N PHE A 352 6.81 9.10 11.74
CA PHE A 352 5.41 9.50 11.74
C PHE A 352 4.93 9.91 13.14
N HIS A 353 5.25 9.13 14.18
CA HIS A 353 4.91 9.48 15.57
C HIS A 353 5.58 10.79 16.01
N GLU A 354 6.86 10.99 15.70
CA GLU A 354 7.58 12.23 16.00
C GLU A 354 6.95 13.44 15.28
N ALA A 355 6.55 13.29 14.01
CA ALA A 355 5.85 14.32 13.26
C ALA A 355 4.48 14.66 13.87
N VAL A 356 3.69 13.66 14.24
CA VAL A 356 2.38 13.84 14.89
C VAL A 356 2.54 14.51 16.26
N GLN A 357 3.53 14.13 17.05
CA GLN A 357 3.80 14.76 18.35
C GLN A 357 4.29 16.21 18.19
N ALA A 358 5.16 16.48 17.22
CA ALA A 358 5.61 17.84 16.92
C ALA A 358 4.43 18.74 16.52
N TYR A 359 3.49 18.22 15.72
CA TYR A 359 2.26 18.89 15.37
C TYR A 359 1.40 19.22 16.62
N HIS A 360 1.20 18.25 17.52
CA HIS A 360 0.46 18.47 18.76
C HIS A 360 1.12 19.47 19.71
N ARG A 361 2.45 19.46 19.83
CA ARG A 361 3.20 20.45 20.63
C ARG A 361 3.07 21.86 20.06
N ASN A 362 3.08 22.02 18.74
CA ASN A 362 2.82 23.31 18.09
C ASN A 362 1.40 23.83 18.33
N ILE A 363 0.39 22.95 18.36
CA ILE A 363 -0.99 23.36 18.69
C ILE A 363 -1.11 23.74 20.18
N SER A 364 -0.55 22.93 21.08
CA SER A 364 -0.66 23.16 22.52
C SER A 364 0.11 24.39 23.01
N SER A 365 1.23 24.74 22.37
CA SER A 365 2.02 25.93 22.73
C SER A 365 1.33 27.23 22.28
N GLN A 366 0.50 27.20 21.23
CA GLN A 366 -0.27 28.38 20.78
C GLN A 366 -1.58 28.59 21.56
N ALA A 367 -2.16 27.55 22.17
CA ALA A 367 -3.35 27.71 23.01
C ALA A 367 -3.07 28.47 24.32
N LYS A 368 -1.79 28.62 24.71
CA LYS A 368 -1.37 29.23 25.99
C LYS A 368 -1.02 30.73 25.87
N THR A 369 -1.12 31.33 24.69
CA THR A 369 -0.87 32.75 24.44
C THR A 369 -2.11 33.44 23.88
N LEU A 370 -3.17 33.53 24.69
CA LEU A 370 -4.31 34.42 24.46
C LEU A 370 -4.42 35.38 25.65
N PRO A 371 -4.09 36.67 25.49
CA PRO A 371 -4.47 37.71 26.43
C PRO A 371 -5.98 37.95 26.35
N LEU A 372 -6.62 38.19 27.50
CA LEU A 372 -8.04 38.53 27.61
C LEU A 372 -8.43 39.71 26.69
N PRO A 373 -9.61 39.68 26.03
CA PRO A 373 -10.08 40.79 25.23
C PRO A 373 -10.88 41.81 26.07
N GLN A 374 -10.50 43.09 25.94
CA GLN A 374 -11.38 44.23 26.22
C GLN A 374 -12.37 44.45 25.06
N PRO A 375 -13.57 45.00 25.31
CA PRO A 375 -14.58 45.19 24.28
C PRO A 375 -14.46 46.58 23.63
N GLN A 376 -14.43 46.64 22.30
CA GLN A 376 -15.29 47.48 21.43
C GLN A 376 -14.88 47.38 19.94
N GLN A 377 -15.89 47.25 19.09
CA GLN A 377 -15.91 47.13 17.61
C GLN A 377 -15.47 48.42 16.87
N PRO A 378 -15.25 48.47 15.52
CA PRO A 378 -15.77 47.58 14.47
C PRO A 378 -14.77 47.12 13.35
N SER A 379 -15.27 46.26 12.45
CA SER A 379 -14.69 45.76 11.17
C SER A 379 -13.61 44.67 11.23
N ALA A 380 -13.93 43.54 11.87
CA ALA A 380 -12.98 42.44 12.12
C ALA A 380 -13.13 41.20 11.21
N MET A 381 -13.86 41.25 10.10
CA MET A 381 -14.01 40.05 9.23
C MET A 381 -12.87 39.92 8.21
N ASP A 382 -12.46 41.01 7.56
CA ASP A 382 -11.39 40.96 6.55
C ASP A 382 -10.00 40.75 7.17
N GLU A 383 -9.73 41.35 8.34
CA GLU A 383 -8.49 41.09 9.07
C GLU A 383 -8.42 39.66 9.62
N LYS A 384 -9.56 39.06 9.99
CA LYS A 384 -9.61 37.67 10.43
C LYS A 384 -9.39 36.71 9.28
N LEU A 385 -9.93 37.00 8.09
CA LEU A 385 -9.67 36.24 6.88
C LEU A 385 -8.21 36.36 6.44
N ALA A 386 -7.65 37.56 6.39
CA ALA A 386 -6.24 37.78 6.06
C ALA A 386 -5.30 37.11 7.08
N TYR A 387 -5.68 37.10 8.36
CA TYR A 387 -4.93 36.40 9.40
C TYR A 387 -5.02 34.87 9.27
N LEU A 388 -6.20 34.32 9.00
CA LEU A 388 -6.40 32.89 8.76
C LEU A 388 -5.69 32.41 7.49
N GLU A 389 -5.73 33.22 6.44
CA GLU A 389 -5.02 32.97 5.20
C GLU A 389 -3.49 32.99 5.43
N SER A 390 -2.96 34.02 6.09
CA SER A 390 -1.54 34.07 6.49
C SER A 390 -1.15 32.88 7.37
N LYS A 391 -2.07 32.39 8.21
CA LYS A 391 -1.87 31.22 9.07
C LYS A 391 -1.80 29.91 8.29
N ILE A 392 -2.63 29.74 7.26
CA ILE A 392 -2.60 28.58 6.35
C ILE A 392 -1.30 28.60 5.51
N TRP A 393 -0.88 29.78 5.03
CA TRP A 393 0.37 29.89 4.26
C TRP A 393 1.62 29.58 5.09
N ARG A 394 1.64 30.00 6.36
CA ARG A 394 2.74 29.67 7.29
C ARG A 394 2.76 28.20 7.69
N SER A 395 1.61 27.55 7.87
CA SER A 395 1.58 26.11 8.18
C SER A 395 2.09 25.24 7.02
N MET A 396 2.02 25.74 5.79
CA MET A 396 2.63 25.12 4.61
C MET A 396 4.11 25.48 4.38
N GLY A 397 4.70 26.29 5.26
CA GLY A 397 6.12 26.67 5.24
C GLY A 397 6.47 27.79 4.23
N ILE A 398 5.48 28.56 3.77
CA ILE A 398 5.69 29.67 2.84
C ILE A 398 5.82 30.95 3.67
N ALA A 399 7.05 31.44 3.80
CA ALA A 399 7.35 32.69 4.50
C ALA A 399 7.37 33.86 3.51
N SER A 400 6.44 34.80 3.69
CA SER A 400 6.36 36.14 3.09
C SER A 400 5.35 36.35 1.95
N LEU A 401 4.50 37.36 2.16
CA LEU A 401 3.56 37.96 1.22
C LEU A 401 4.30 38.98 0.34
N ASN A 402 4.66 38.57 -0.87
CA ASN A 402 4.49 39.41 -2.04
C ASN A 402 3.64 38.58 -3.02
N PRO A 403 2.36 38.96 -3.24
CA PRO A 403 1.34 38.02 -3.71
C PRO A 403 1.52 37.54 -5.16
N GLU A 404 2.27 38.25 -6.02
CA GLU A 404 2.32 37.91 -7.44
C GLU A 404 3.63 37.23 -7.89
N GLU A 405 4.79 37.65 -7.38
CA GLU A 405 6.09 37.06 -7.80
C GLU A 405 6.62 35.98 -6.84
N GLY A 406 6.26 36.04 -5.55
CA GLY A 406 6.82 35.14 -4.55
C GLY A 406 6.21 33.74 -4.57
N LEU A 407 4.90 33.66 -4.78
CA LEU A 407 4.15 32.41 -4.73
C LEU A 407 4.47 31.50 -5.92
N ALA A 408 4.46 32.06 -7.13
CA ALA A 408 4.79 31.33 -8.35
C ALA A 408 6.22 30.75 -8.27
N LYS A 409 7.19 31.57 -7.83
CA LYS A 409 8.59 31.18 -7.71
C LYS A 409 8.84 30.17 -6.59
N ALA A 410 8.09 30.24 -5.49
CA ALA A 410 8.16 29.27 -4.39
C ALA A 410 7.52 27.92 -4.76
N ILE A 411 6.39 27.95 -5.48
CA ILE A 411 5.74 26.74 -6.01
C ILE A 411 6.63 26.10 -7.08
N GLU A 412 7.20 26.88 -7.99
CA GLU A 412 8.17 26.43 -8.99
C GLU A 412 9.43 25.83 -8.32
N GLY A 413 9.95 26.47 -7.29
CA GLY A 413 11.09 25.96 -6.52
C GLY A 413 10.80 24.66 -5.75
N ARG A 414 9.54 24.38 -5.40
CA ARG A 414 9.14 23.16 -4.69
C ARG A 414 8.77 22.04 -5.65
N THR A 415 8.12 22.36 -6.77
CA THR A 415 7.82 21.42 -7.85
C THR A 415 9.09 20.91 -8.51
N THR A 416 10.08 21.77 -8.77
CA THR A 416 11.41 21.35 -9.26
C THR A 416 12.16 20.46 -8.26
N LYS A 417 12.04 20.72 -6.95
CA LYS A 417 12.60 19.83 -5.91
C LYS A 417 11.88 18.48 -5.82
N LEU A 418 10.58 18.44 -6.08
CA LEU A 418 9.81 17.20 -6.11
C LEU A 418 10.11 16.41 -7.38
N GLN A 419 10.16 17.06 -8.54
CA GLN A 419 10.58 16.45 -9.81
C GLN A 419 12.00 15.87 -9.71
N SER A 420 12.97 16.61 -9.16
CA SER A 420 14.33 16.07 -8.98
C SER A 420 14.41 14.88 -8.01
N LYS A 421 13.47 14.75 -7.05
CA LYS A 421 13.35 13.55 -6.22
C LYS A 421 12.69 12.40 -6.98
N GLU A 422 11.62 12.69 -7.73
CA GLU A 422 10.93 11.73 -8.58
C GLU A 422 11.89 11.13 -9.62
N ASP A 423 12.71 11.96 -10.29
CA ASP A 423 13.72 11.53 -11.25
C ASP A 423 14.79 10.65 -10.58
N LEU A 424 15.17 10.95 -9.33
CA LEU A 424 16.13 10.15 -8.58
C LEU A 424 15.56 8.80 -8.17
N TYR A 425 14.27 8.74 -7.82
CA TYR A 425 13.56 7.48 -7.59
C TYR A 425 13.39 6.67 -8.87
N LYS A 426 13.08 7.31 -10.01
CA LYS A 426 13.04 6.64 -11.32
C LYS A 426 14.41 6.06 -11.69
N GLN A 427 15.49 6.82 -11.53
CA GLN A 427 16.85 6.33 -11.76
C GLN A 427 17.21 5.16 -10.83
N LEU A 428 16.82 5.22 -9.55
CA LEU A 428 17.07 4.13 -8.60
C LEU A 428 16.27 2.88 -8.97
N TRP A 429 15.02 3.05 -9.39
CA TRP A 429 14.14 1.96 -9.82
C TRP A 429 14.62 1.33 -11.12
N GLU A 430 14.99 2.12 -12.13
CA GLU A 430 15.57 1.65 -13.39
C GLU A 430 16.89 0.92 -13.16
N ALA A 431 17.75 1.43 -12.27
CA ALA A 431 18.96 0.72 -11.88
C ALA A 431 18.62 -0.64 -11.24
N HIS A 432 17.68 -0.68 -10.30
CA HIS A 432 17.25 -1.92 -9.65
C HIS A 432 16.62 -2.92 -10.62
N LEU A 433 15.84 -2.44 -11.60
CA LEU A 433 15.23 -3.28 -12.63
C LEU A 433 16.29 -3.84 -13.59
N LYS A 434 17.25 -3.02 -13.99
CA LYS A 434 18.41 -3.43 -14.79
C LYS A 434 19.24 -4.50 -14.05
N TYR A 435 19.45 -4.33 -12.74
CA TYR A 435 20.17 -5.34 -11.93
C TYR A 435 19.39 -6.65 -11.76
N LEU A 436 18.05 -6.61 -11.69
CA LEU A 436 17.24 -7.82 -11.69
C LEU A 436 17.34 -8.57 -13.02
N GLN A 437 17.27 -7.84 -14.15
CA GLN A 437 17.41 -8.42 -15.49
C GLN A 437 18.83 -8.96 -15.75
N GLU A 438 19.86 -8.24 -15.31
CA GLU A 438 21.26 -8.70 -15.40
C GLU A 438 21.53 -9.87 -14.45
N GLY A 439 20.94 -9.87 -13.25
CA GLY A 439 21.00 -10.98 -12.30
C GLY A 439 20.32 -12.25 -12.84
N GLU A 440 19.14 -12.10 -13.46
CA GLU A 440 18.45 -13.19 -14.16
C GLU A 440 19.28 -13.72 -15.34
N GLY A 441 19.98 -12.83 -16.07
CA GLY A 441 20.95 -13.20 -17.11
C GLY A 441 22.17 -13.98 -16.59
N VAL A 442 22.67 -13.62 -15.40
CA VAL A 442 23.80 -14.32 -14.76
C VAL A 442 23.37 -15.69 -14.22
N VAL A 443 22.18 -15.78 -13.61
CA VAL A 443 21.63 -17.04 -13.09
C VAL A 443 21.25 -17.99 -14.23
N SER A 444 20.66 -17.49 -15.31
CA SER A 444 20.39 -18.30 -16.52
C SER A 444 21.67 -18.72 -17.25
N GLY A 445 22.70 -17.86 -17.25
CA GLY A 445 24.03 -18.22 -17.75
C GLY A 445 24.71 -19.31 -16.91
N LEU A 446 24.54 -19.31 -15.59
CA LEU A 446 25.01 -20.36 -14.68
C LEU A 446 24.30 -21.69 -14.92
N GLY A 447 22.98 -21.66 -15.19
CA GLY A 447 22.20 -22.86 -15.55
C GLY A 447 22.72 -23.55 -16.82
N ASN A 448 23.18 -22.78 -17.81
CA ASN A 448 23.75 -23.32 -19.05
C ASN A 448 25.23 -23.76 -18.92
N CYS A 449 25.93 -23.41 -17.84
CA CYS A 449 27.34 -23.81 -17.62
C CYS A 449 27.49 -25.11 -16.80
N VAL A 450 26.41 -25.60 -16.19
CA VAL A 450 26.42 -26.83 -15.37
C VAL A 450 26.18 -28.10 -16.24
N GLY A 451 25.94 -27.94 -17.54
CA GLY A 451 25.55 -29.04 -18.43
C GLY A 451 26.65 -29.80 -19.16
N GLU A 452 27.84 -29.23 -19.42
CA GLU A 452 28.81 -29.89 -20.31
C GLU A 452 30.28 -29.63 -19.93
N GLY A 453 31.03 -30.71 -19.71
CA GLY A 453 32.45 -30.78 -20.06
C GLY A 453 33.46 -30.43 -18.97
N GLU A 454 34.15 -31.45 -18.48
CA GLU A 454 35.40 -31.35 -17.73
C GLU A 454 36.47 -30.57 -18.52
N GLY A 455 37.10 -29.59 -17.85
CA GLY A 455 38.37 -28.99 -18.27
C GLY A 455 38.33 -27.49 -18.52
N ALA A 456 39.02 -26.73 -17.66
CA ALA A 456 39.26 -25.27 -17.74
C ALA A 456 38.17 -24.33 -17.14
N GLY A 457 37.82 -24.53 -15.86
CA GLY A 457 36.81 -23.72 -15.14
C GLY A 457 37.31 -22.49 -14.37
N GLY A 458 38.60 -22.14 -14.39
CA GLY A 458 39.15 -21.07 -13.52
C GLY A 458 38.86 -19.63 -13.94
N GLY A 459 38.64 -19.37 -15.24
CA GLY A 459 38.57 -17.98 -15.76
C GLY A 459 37.21 -17.30 -15.65
N ARG A 460 36.11 -18.06 -15.58
CA ARG A 460 34.75 -17.50 -15.64
C ARG A 460 34.20 -17.07 -14.29
N LEU A 461 34.61 -17.71 -13.19
CA LEU A 461 34.21 -17.30 -11.85
C LEU A 461 34.81 -15.93 -11.48
N GLY A 462 36.07 -15.68 -11.87
CA GLY A 462 36.72 -14.38 -11.68
C GLY A 462 36.01 -13.24 -12.41
N ALA A 463 35.51 -13.48 -13.62
CA ALA A 463 34.74 -12.47 -14.37
C ALA A 463 33.39 -12.11 -13.70
N VAL A 464 32.77 -13.07 -13.01
CA VAL A 464 31.55 -12.82 -12.22
C VAL A 464 31.90 -12.05 -10.95
N GLU A 465 32.98 -12.42 -10.26
CA GLU A 465 33.43 -11.75 -9.04
C GLU A 465 33.85 -10.29 -9.31
N ASP A 466 34.54 -10.04 -10.42
CA ASP A 466 34.93 -8.68 -10.85
C ASP A 466 33.71 -7.83 -11.23
N ARG A 467 32.68 -8.45 -11.84
CA ARG A 467 31.40 -7.76 -12.10
C ARG A 467 30.65 -7.42 -10.81
N VAL A 468 30.60 -8.34 -9.85
CA VAL A 468 29.96 -8.09 -8.54
C VAL A 468 30.70 -6.98 -7.78
N LYS A 469 32.04 -6.94 -7.83
CA LYS A 469 32.85 -5.85 -7.25
C LYS A 469 32.58 -4.50 -7.93
N GLY A 470 32.46 -4.48 -9.26
CA GLY A 470 32.10 -3.27 -10.02
C GLY A 470 30.73 -2.71 -9.64
N ILE A 471 29.74 -3.59 -9.51
CA ILE A 471 28.36 -3.23 -9.12
C ILE A 471 28.32 -2.68 -7.68
N SER A 472 29.02 -3.33 -6.75
CA SER A 472 29.13 -2.87 -5.37
C SER A 472 29.74 -1.47 -5.27
N ALA A 473 30.74 -1.17 -6.11
CA ALA A 473 31.37 0.15 -6.18
C ALA A 473 30.44 1.24 -6.75
N GLU A 474 29.65 0.94 -7.79
CA GLU A 474 28.67 1.89 -8.35
C GLU A 474 27.54 2.21 -7.36
N VAL A 475 27.00 1.18 -6.69
CA VAL A 475 25.99 1.35 -5.62
C VAL A 475 26.56 2.19 -4.47
N GLY A 476 27.81 1.93 -4.08
CA GLY A 476 28.53 2.73 -3.09
C GLY A 476 28.68 4.21 -3.49
N GLN A 477 28.99 4.50 -4.76
CA GLN A 477 29.09 5.88 -5.26
C GLN A 477 27.75 6.60 -5.30
N ILE A 478 26.66 5.91 -5.67
CA ILE A 478 25.30 6.48 -5.70
C ILE A 478 24.85 6.79 -4.26
N ALA A 479 25.09 5.88 -3.32
CA ALA A 479 24.82 6.08 -1.90
C ALA A 479 25.64 7.25 -1.32
N MET A 480 26.91 7.36 -1.68
CA MET A 480 27.75 8.50 -1.26
C MET A 480 27.30 9.83 -1.88
N LYS A 481 26.85 9.87 -3.13
CA LYS A 481 26.28 11.09 -3.75
C LYS A 481 24.96 11.50 -3.09
N ALA A 482 24.14 10.55 -2.65
CA ALA A 482 22.92 10.82 -1.89
C ALA A 482 23.25 11.39 -0.49
N ASN A 483 24.15 10.73 0.26
CA ASN A 483 24.57 11.19 1.58
C ASN A 483 25.37 12.50 1.54
N GLY A 484 26.16 12.75 0.50
CA GLY A 484 26.93 13.98 0.34
C GLY A 484 26.05 15.23 0.25
N ARG A 485 24.86 15.12 -0.36
CA ARG A 485 23.89 16.24 -0.40
C ARG A 485 23.25 16.51 0.95
N ASP A 486 23.01 15.47 1.75
CA ASP A 486 22.40 15.64 3.07
C ASP A 486 23.42 16.10 4.12
N MET A 487 24.68 15.67 4.01
CA MET A 487 25.81 16.23 4.75
C MET A 487 26.06 17.70 4.41
N ALA A 488 25.97 18.09 3.13
CA ALA A 488 26.10 19.49 2.71
C ALA A 488 24.94 20.37 3.26
N LYS A 489 23.72 19.84 3.31
CA LYS A 489 22.59 20.53 3.96
C LYS A 489 22.79 20.65 5.48
N ALA A 490 23.28 19.60 6.13
CA ALA A 490 23.58 19.64 7.57
C ALA A 490 24.68 20.66 7.89
N ALA A 491 25.70 20.78 7.04
CA ALA A 491 26.75 21.79 7.17
C ALA A 491 26.23 23.22 6.99
N VAL A 492 25.32 23.46 6.03
CA VAL A 492 24.67 24.77 5.84
C VAL A 492 23.76 25.11 7.02
N ILE A 493 23.00 24.14 7.54
CA ILE A 493 22.15 24.34 8.72
C ILE A 493 22.99 24.65 9.96
N ASN A 494 24.12 23.97 10.15
CA ASN A 494 25.03 24.25 11.27
C ASN A 494 25.71 25.62 11.11
N GLY A 495 26.12 26.02 9.91
CA GLY A 495 26.67 27.35 9.66
C GLY A 495 25.64 28.49 9.83
N LEU A 496 24.36 28.22 9.56
CA LEU A 496 23.28 29.16 9.87
C LEU A 496 23.01 29.26 11.38
N LYS A 497 23.05 28.14 12.11
CA LYS A 497 22.95 28.13 13.58
C LYS A 497 24.11 28.83 14.27
N GLU A 498 25.33 28.68 13.75
CA GLU A 498 26.51 29.40 14.28
C GLU A 498 26.41 30.91 14.02
N LYS A 499 25.89 31.32 12.86
CA LYS A 499 25.61 32.75 12.58
C LYS A 499 24.50 33.32 13.45
N GLU A 500 23.47 32.54 13.79
CA GLU A 500 22.43 32.95 14.73
C GLU A 500 22.93 33.03 16.18
N MET A 501 23.84 32.14 16.60
CA MET A 501 24.41 32.17 17.95
C MET A 501 25.43 33.29 18.18
N TYR A 502 26.17 33.71 17.15
CA TYR A 502 27.25 34.69 17.29
C TYR A 502 26.94 36.09 16.78
N GLY A 503 25.70 36.38 16.38
CA GLY A 503 25.18 37.73 16.17
C GLY A 503 26.06 38.63 15.30
N ALA A 504 25.91 38.51 13.97
CA ALA A 504 26.37 39.54 13.04
C ALA A 504 25.32 40.65 12.89
#